data_AF-A0A822GVM2-F1
#
_entry.id   AF-A0A822GVM2-F1
#
_cell.length_a   1.000
_cell.length_b   1.000
_cell.length_c   1.000
_cell.angle_alpha   90.00
_cell.angle_beta   90.00
_cell.angle_gamma   90.00
#
_symmetry.space_group_name_H-M   'P 1'
#
loop_
_entity.id
_entity.type
_entity.pdbx_description
1 polymer ?
#
loop_
_entity_poly.entity_id
_entity_poly.type
_entity_poly.pdbx_seq_one_letter_code
_entity_poly.pdbx_strand_id
1 'polypeptide(L)'
;GACVKDFNGDRTLSVLASTQLQIDPDLPLAHELRKWYLEEGMNIDMIDLTIQSIKNENIPWKTFSQVAKYELNMPSASNCEIFRIKAVCTFVRHDPVYKVKL
;
A
#
# COMPACT_ATOMS: atom_id res chain seq x y z
N GLY A 1 6.16 -11.60 -13.21
CA GLY A 1 5.71 -10.18 -13.22
C GLY A 1 5.79 -9.59 -11.81
N ALA A 2 5.66 -8.27 -11.66
CA ALA A 2 5.59 -7.59 -10.37
C ALA A 2 4.15 -7.09 -10.12
N CYS A 3 3.76 -6.98 -8.85
CA CYS A 3 2.48 -6.38 -8.47
C CYS A 3 2.66 -4.88 -8.32
N VAL A 4 1.94 -4.11 -9.15
CA VAL A 4 1.86 -2.65 -9.05
C VAL A 4 0.84 -2.31 -7.97
N LYS A 5 1.25 -1.50 -7.00
CA LYS A 5 0.39 -1.00 -5.93
C LYS A 5 0.60 0.48 -5.75
N ASP A 6 -0.44 1.17 -5.33
CA ASP A 6 -0.29 2.53 -4.84
C ASP A 6 -0.03 2.46 -3.33
N PHE A 7 1.04 3.08 -2.84
CA PHE A 7 1.33 3.19 -1.43
C PHE A 7 1.59 4.65 -1.12
N ASN A 8 0.79 5.24 -0.21
CA ASN A 8 0.71 6.70 -0.03
C ASN A 8 0.70 7.39 -1.40
N GLY A 9 -0.35 7.19 -2.22
CA GLY A 9 -0.56 7.82 -3.54
C GLY A 9 0.52 7.68 -4.61
N ASP A 10 1.64 7.01 -4.33
CA ASP A 10 2.73 6.79 -5.26
C ASP A 10 2.83 5.33 -5.69
N ARG A 11 3.38 5.12 -6.89
CA ARG A 11 3.45 3.78 -7.50
C ARG A 11 4.61 3.01 -6.91
N THR A 12 4.29 1.88 -6.31
CA THR A 12 5.24 0.92 -5.75
C THR A 12 5.12 -0.42 -6.47
N LEU A 13 6.24 -1.15 -6.48
CA LEU A 13 6.32 -2.50 -7.02
C LEU A 13 6.56 -3.48 -5.88
N SER A 14 5.83 -4.58 -5.88
CA SER A 14 6.00 -5.67 -4.93
C SER A 14 6.19 -7.01 -5.66
N VAL A 15 6.95 -7.90 -5.02
CA VAL A 15 7.27 -9.23 -5.53
C VAL A 15 6.15 -10.20 -5.16
N LEU A 16 5.80 -11.08 -6.09
CA LEU A 16 4.89 -12.22 -5.92
C LEU A 16 5.70 -13.52 -5.96
N ALA A 17 5.10 -14.62 -5.51
CA ALA A 17 5.75 -15.94 -5.56
C ALA A 17 6.15 -16.37 -7.00
N SER A 18 5.47 -15.84 -8.02
CA SER A 18 5.75 -16.09 -9.44
C SER A 18 6.63 -15.00 -10.08
N THR A 19 7.16 -14.06 -9.30
CA THR A 19 8.07 -13.04 -9.83
C THR A 19 9.43 -13.67 -10.11
N GLN A 20 9.96 -13.37 -11.30
CA GLN A 20 11.34 -13.69 -11.66
C GLN A 20 12.10 -12.36 -11.72
N LEU A 21 13.18 -12.26 -10.96
CA LEU A 21 14.12 -11.14 -11.02
C LEU A 21 15.39 -11.64 -11.71
N GLN A 22 15.81 -10.95 -12.77
CA GLN A 22 17.05 -11.23 -13.46
C GLN A 22 18.04 -10.11 -13.14
N ILE A 23 19.25 -10.49 -12.75
CA ILE A 23 20.33 -9.56 -12.41
C ILE A 23 21.30 -9.57 -13.60
N ASP A 24 21.59 -8.38 -14.13
CA ASP A 24 22.44 -8.18 -15.31
C ASP A 24 22.17 -9.16 -16.46
N PRO A 25 20.91 -9.24 -16.96
CA PRO A 25 20.60 -10.12 -18.07
C PRO A 25 21.33 -9.67 -19.33
N ASP A 26 21.75 -10.63 -20.16
CA ASP A 26 22.37 -10.35 -21.45
C ASP A 26 21.31 -9.95 -22.49
N LEU A 27 20.82 -8.71 -22.34
CA LEU A 27 19.79 -8.10 -23.17
C LEU A 27 20.29 -6.72 -23.63
N PRO A 28 20.06 -6.33 -24.89
CA PRO A 28 20.50 -5.02 -25.40
C PRO A 28 20.06 -3.85 -24.51
N LEU A 29 18.80 -3.87 -24.07
CA LEU A 29 18.24 -2.83 -23.20
C LEU A 29 18.94 -2.73 -21.83
N ALA A 30 19.41 -3.86 -21.28
CA ALA A 30 20.13 -3.85 -20.01
C ALA A 30 21.53 -3.23 -20.18
N HIS A 31 22.19 -3.51 -21.30
CA HIS A 31 23.48 -2.89 -21.64
C HIS A 31 23.35 -1.40 -21.91
N GLU A 32 22.30 -0.97 -22.59
CA GLU A 32 21.98 0.45 -22.80
C GLU A 32 21.72 1.17 -21.48
N LEU A 33 20.91 0.59 -20.59
CA LEU A 33 20.64 1.16 -19.27
C LEU A 33 21.92 1.27 -18.42
N ARG A 34 22.79 0.24 -18.47
CA ARG A 34 24.08 0.24 -17.78
C ARG A 34 24.99 1.34 -18.32
N LYS A 35 25.06 1.50 -19.64
CA LYS A 35 25.84 2.56 -20.29
C LYS A 35 25.34 3.94 -19.86
N TRP A 36 24.03 4.17 -19.95
CA TRP A 36 23.39 5.42 -19.51
C TRP A 36 23.71 5.75 -18.04
N TYR A 37 23.59 4.77 -17.15
CA TYR A 37 23.87 4.97 -15.73
C TYR A 37 25.33 5.36 -15.48
N LEU A 38 26.26 4.74 -16.21
CA LEU A 38 27.70 5.03 -16.10
C LEU A 38 28.10 6.39 -16.68
N GLU A 39 27.45 6.82 -17.76
CA GLU A 39 27.78 8.08 -18.46
C GLU A 39 27.17 9.31 -17.77
N GLU A 40 25.90 9.22 -17.37
CA GLU A 40 25.17 10.37 -16.82
C GLU A 40 24.29 10.02 -15.63
N GLY A 41 23.61 8.86 -15.64
CA GLY A 41 22.52 8.56 -14.71
C GLY A 41 22.92 8.57 -13.24
N MET A 42 24.17 8.21 -12.90
CA MET A 42 24.64 8.24 -11.51
C MET A 42 24.76 9.66 -10.91
N ASN A 43 24.87 10.69 -11.76
CA ASN A 43 25.04 12.07 -11.34
C ASN A 43 23.71 12.86 -11.34
N ILE A 44 22.60 12.20 -11.70
CA ILE A 44 21.28 12.83 -11.76
C ILE A 44 20.58 12.69 -10.41
N ASP A 45 20.02 13.81 -9.93
CA ASP A 45 19.19 13.81 -8.73
C ASP A 45 17.92 12.95 -8.95
N MET A 46 17.67 12.02 -8.03
CA MET A 46 16.49 11.16 -8.09
C MET A 46 15.28 11.83 -7.44
N ILE A 47 14.10 11.54 -7.98
CA ILE A 47 12.83 11.97 -7.40
C ILE A 47 12.41 10.94 -6.36
N ASP A 48 12.28 11.37 -5.10
CA ASP A 48 11.57 10.57 -4.10
C ASP A 48 10.08 10.59 -4.44
N LEU A 49 9.57 9.42 -4.82
CA LEU A 49 8.18 9.27 -5.20
C LEU A 49 7.27 9.60 -4.00
N THR A 50 7.65 9.23 -2.78
CA THR A 50 6.85 9.34 -1.53
C THR A 50 6.32 10.75 -1.23
N ILE A 51 6.97 11.79 -1.73
CA ILE A 51 6.71 13.19 -1.39
C ILE A 51 5.51 13.75 -2.19
N GLN A 52 5.10 13.12 -3.30
CA GLN A 52 4.08 13.69 -4.19
C GLN A 52 2.64 13.32 -3.82
N SER A 53 2.42 12.41 -2.88
CA SER A 53 1.07 12.00 -2.49
C SER A 53 0.48 12.81 -1.35
N ILE A 54 -0.25 13.87 -1.71
CA ILE A 54 -1.14 14.56 -0.77
C ILE A 54 -2.59 14.09 -0.89
N LYS A 55 -3.02 13.29 -1.90
CA LYS A 55 -4.47 13.11 -2.16
C LYS A 55 -4.98 11.75 -2.67
N ASN A 56 -4.29 10.62 -2.48
CA ASN A 56 -4.89 9.32 -2.79
C ASN A 56 -4.58 8.26 -1.73
N GLU A 57 -5.43 8.19 -0.71
CA GLU A 57 -5.37 7.11 0.28
C GLU A 57 -5.81 5.79 -0.40
N ASN A 58 -4.84 4.93 -0.71
CA ASN A 58 -5.09 3.55 -1.11
C ASN A 58 -5.52 2.72 0.11
N ILE A 59 -6.77 2.91 0.53
CA ILE A 59 -7.33 2.23 1.69
C ILE A 59 -7.67 0.78 1.30
N PRO A 60 -7.12 -0.24 1.99
CA PRO A 60 -7.31 -1.64 1.63
C PRO A 60 -8.76 -2.10 1.84
N TRP A 61 -9.24 -2.95 0.94
CA TRP A 61 -10.53 -3.64 1.12
C TRP A 61 -10.39 -4.80 2.10
N LYS A 62 -11.27 -4.84 3.10
CA LYS A 62 -11.38 -5.92 4.07
C LYS A 62 -12.80 -6.47 4.15
N THR A 63 -12.91 -7.69 4.66
CA THR A 63 -14.16 -8.35 5.04
C THR A 63 -14.32 -8.33 6.56
N PHE A 64 -15.55 -8.52 7.05
CA PHE A 64 -15.82 -8.61 8.49
C PHE A 64 -14.98 -9.68 9.20
N SER A 65 -14.77 -10.84 8.57
CA SER A 65 -13.95 -11.91 9.14
C SER A 65 -12.48 -11.51 9.30
N GLN A 66 -11.93 -10.78 8.33
CA GLN A 66 -10.54 -10.30 8.40
C GLN A 66 -10.36 -9.25 9.50
N VAL A 67 -11.31 -8.33 9.67
CA VAL A 67 -11.27 -7.32 10.73
C VAL A 67 -11.42 -7.97 12.10
N ALA A 68 -12.38 -8.88 12.29
CA ALA A 68 -12.58 -9.58 13.56
C ALA A 68 -11.33 -10.39 13.99
N LYS A 69 -10.65 -11.03 13.05
CA LYS A 69 -9.37 -11.73 13.32
C LYS A 69 -8.23 -10.77 13.67
N TYR A 70 -8.26 -9.56 13.09
CA TYR A 70 -7.25 -8.53 13.35
C TYR A 70 -7.44 -7.89 14.73
N GLU A 71 -8.67 -7.54 15.10
CA GLU A 71 -9.02 -7.00 16.42
C GLU A 71 -8.63 -7.94 17.57
N LEU A 72 -8.78 -9.27 17.38
CA LEU A 72 -8.38 -10.27 18.38
C LEU A 72 -6.86 -10.27 18.65
N ASN A 73 -6.05 -9.84 17.70
CA ASN A 73 -4.59 -9.91 17.72
C ASN A 73 -3.91 -8.55 17.94
N MET A 74 -4.65 -7.51 18.33
CA MET A 74 -4.13 -6.16 18.37
C MET A 74 -3.21 -5.92 19.59
N PRO A 75 -1.93 -5.59 19.41
CA PRO A 75 -1.05 -5.17 20.50
C PRO A 75 -1.21 -3.66 20.68
N SER A 76 -2.05 -3.26 21.64
CA SER A 76 -2.22 -1.88 22.15
C SER A 76 -2.69 -0.80 21.15
N ALA A 77 -3.31 0.26 21.69
CA ALA A 77 -4.06 1.30 21.00
C ALA A 77 -3.26 2.27 20.09
N SER A 78 -2.00 1.95 19.76
CA SER A 78 -1.09 2.85 19.04
C SER A 78 -1.15 2.72 17.51
N ASN A 79 -1.69 1.63 16.96
CA ASN A 79 -1.77 1.41 15.51
C ASN A 79 -3.22 1.55 15.01
N CYS A 80 -3.64 2.76 14.64
CA CYS A 80 -4.92 2.99 13.97
C CYS A 80 -4.82 2.57 12.49
N GLU A 81 -5.54 1.52 12.10
CA GLU A 81 -5.60 1.06 10.71
C GLU A 81 -6.89 1.53 10.03
N ILE A 82 -6.77 2.19 8.88
CA ILE A 82 -7.89 2.61 8.04
C ILE A 82 -8.14 1.54 6.97
N PHE A 83 -9.39 1.12 6.78
CA PHE A 83 -9.78 0.11 5.78
C PHE A 83 -11.16 0.42 5.16
N ARG A 84 -11.46 -0.22 4.01
CA ARG A 84 -12.77 -0.15 3.31
C ARG A 84 -13.50 -1.48 3.44
N ILE A 85 -14.81 -1.44 3.67
CA ILE A 85 -15.69 -2.61 3.66
C ILE A 85 -16.89 -2.33 2.75
N LYS A 86 -17.35 -3.34 2.03
CA LYS A 86 -18.67 -3.33 1.38
C LYS A 86 -19.65 -4.13 2.25
N ALA A 87 -20.71 -3.48 2.72
CA ALA A 87 -21.68 -4.08 3.62
C ALA A 87 -23.11 -3.62 3.31
N VAL A 88 -24.09 -4.37 3.81
CA VAL A 88 -25.51 -3.99 3.80
C VAL A 88 -25.93 -3.70 5.23
N CYS A 89 -26.59 -2.56 5.45
CA CYS A 89 -27.15 -2.22 6.76
C CYS A 89 -28.43 -3.05 6.97
N THR A 90 -28.43 -3.94 7.96
CA THR A 90 -29.58 -4.81 8.28
C THR A 90 -30.45 -4.26 9.40
N PHE A 91 -29.86 -3.47 10.30
CA PHE A 91 -30.52 -2.96 11.49
C PHE A 91 -29.89 -1.64 11.93
N VAL A 92 -30.74 -0.69 12.31
CA VAL A 92 -30.34 0.57 12.95
C VAL A 92 -31.01 0.62 14.31
N ARG A 93 -30.21 0.76 15.38
CA ARG A 93 -30.73 0.92 16.74
C ARG A 93 -31.35 2.30 16.89
N HIS A 94 -32.56 2.37 17.43
CA HIS A 94 -33.31 3.62 17.61
C HIS A 94 -32.82 4.46 18.81
N ASP A 95 -32.30 3.82 19.86
CA ASP A 95 -31.91 4.52 21.09
C ASP A 95 -30.55 5.22 20.98
N PRO A 96 -30.42 6.46 21.49
CA PRO A 96 -29.14 7.15 21.56
C PRO A 96 -28.18 6.42 22.52
N VAL A 97 -26.95 6.14 22.05
CA VAL A 97 -25.92 5.42 22.82
C VAL A 97 -25.20 6.32 23.85
N TYR A 98 -25.48 7.63 23.89
CA TYR A 98 -24.89 8.49 24.92
C TYR A 98 -25.61 8.27 26.26
N LYS A 99 -24.99 7.55 27.18
CA LYS A 99 -25.33 7.66 28.61
C LYS A 99 -24.68 8.94 29.13
N VAL A 100 -25.45 10.02 29.29
CA VAL A 100 -25.02 11.12 30.18
C VAL A 100 -25.00 10.53 31.58
N LYS A 101 -23.81 10.32 32.15
CA LYS A 101 -23.68 10.17 33.60
C LYS A 101 -23.84 11.57 34.19
N LEU A 102 -25.02 11.86 34.74
CA LEU A 102 -25.21 12.94 35.71
C LEU A 102 -24.68 12.48 37.07
#